data_AF-A0AAP0Q887-F1
#
_entry.id   AF-A0AAP0Q887-F1
#
_cell.length_a   1.000
_cell.length_b   1.000
_cell.length_c   1.000
_cell.angle_alpha   90.00
_cell.angle_beta   90.00
_cell.angle_gamma   90.00
#
_symmetry.space_group_name_H-M   'P 1'
#
loop_
_entity.id
_entity.type
_entity.pdbx_description
1 polymer ?
#
loop_
_entity_poly.entity_id
_entity_poly.type
_entity_poly.pdbx_seq_one_letter_code
_entity_poly.pdbx_strand_id
1 'polypeptide(L)'
;MASATLTSSSSSVFTSFHKSPLRPSTPLRFVCKSQTLDQDQDQDQALPLVLHDALDASGLDTKHVRAAREGFRSQIGRLGAVERDTSISVNRRIDLAKTALYIAAEDDSLISHSSVPLPVDAFVDRLDDLSMGFCSHYGASVAPSSPEAFLGALERFLYQDKGFRRAKVSSLSDPRALYLHSVLTHRSGSAVMLSLIYAELLKMLRLWSLLSFDVEIYCPHDLVSLPRGYNKKKSRVSDQPHILTTQALLVKMLKNLKDAFWPFQNDPTKSLFLRAAHAARCTSGPTNMGESGFERASAKAAQHRLERGVWTSVRLGDMRRALSACERLIQMEFDLDELRDYSILLYHCGFYEESMQYMKAYLTSRADKPLNQEGPSKALRDLEDEAVEKLMMRLNLISMEDTHTRPSYFRSFLSNCSEPW
;
A
#
# COMPACT_ATOMS: atom_id res chain seq x y z
N MET A 1 64.01 38.78 22.66
CA MET A 1 63.29 37.54 23.00
C MET A 1 62.04 37.94 23.76
N ALA A 2 60.90 37.46 23.27
CA ALA A 2 59.58 38.01 23.51
C ALA A 2 58.99 37.64 24.88
N SER A 3 58.46 38.64 25.58
CA SER A 3 57.37 38.50 26.55
C SER A 3 56.80 39.89 26.80
N ALA A 4 55.62 40.15 26.23
CA ALA A 4 54.82 41.32 26.51
C ALA A 4 53.53 40.84 27.19
N THR A 5 53.54 40.87 28.51
CA THR A 5 52.34 40.97 29.34
C THR A 5 51.88 42.42 29.34
N LEU A 6 50.63 42.68 28.96
CA LEU A 6 49.87 43.82 29.46
C LEU A 6 48.37 43.51 29.40
N THR A 7 47.79 43.60 30.59
CA THR A 7 46.40 43.58 30.97
C THR A 7 45.58 44.72 30.33
N SER A 8 44.33 44.46 29.95
CA SER A 8 43.23 45.36 30.30
C SER A 8 41.85 44.70 30.16
N SER A 9 41.06 45.00 31.18
CA SER A 9 39.65 44.70 31.42
C SER A 9 38.70 45.50 30.53
N SER A 10 37.57 44.90 30.16
CA SER A 10 36.23 45.51 29.95
C SER A 10 35.39 44.49 29.17
N SER A 11 34.09 44.33 29.30
CA SER A 11 33.06 44.82 30.21
C SER A 11 31.81 44.05 29.75
N SER A 12 31.06 43.46 30.68
CA SER A 12 29.80 42.78 30.42
C SER A 12 28.79 43.73 29.78
N VAL A 13 28.34 43.41 28.57
CA VAL A 13 27.16 44.02 27.97
C VAL A 13 26.01 43.03 28.08
N PHE A 14 25.21 43.24 29.12
CA PHE A 14 23.83 42.81 29.18
C PHE A 14 23.06 43.61 28.12
N THR A 15 22.58 42.94 27.08
CA THR A 15 21.53 43.49 26.22
C THR A 15 20.23 42.75 26.49
N SER A 16 19.35 43.44 27.21
CA SER A 16 17.94 43.11 27.35
C SER A 16 17.27 43.14 25.97
N PHE A 17 16.84 41.99 25.47
CA PHE A 17 15.91 41.95 24.34
C PHE A 17 14.49 41.71 24.83
N HIS A 18 13.64 42.62 24.39
CA HIS A 18 12.23 42.75 24.69
C HIS A 18 11.45 41.44 24.47
N LYS A 19 10.59 41.12 25.45
CA LYS A 19 9.50 40.15 25.30
C LYS A 19 8.48 40.71 24.30
N SER A 20 8.48 40.15 23.10
CA SER A 20 7.35 40.24 22.16
C SER A 20 6.82 38.82 21.94
N PRO A 21 5.50 38.57 22.04
CA PRO A 21 4.95 37.24 21.86
C PRO A 21 4.87 36.94 20.36
N LEU A 22 5.88 36.25 19.81
CA LEU A 22 5.79 35.64 18.49
C LEU A 22 4.87 34.42 18.60
N ARG A 23 3.64 34.60 18.10
CA ARG A 23 2.66 33.54 17.84
C ARG A 23 3.34 32.44 17.02
N PRO A 24 3.32 31.16 17.44
CA PRO A 24 3.64 30.07 16.54
C PRO A 24 2.54 29.98 15.47
N SER A 25 2.94 30.05 14.20
CA SER A 25 2.10 29.65 13.08
C SER A 25 1.77 28.17 13.23
N THR A 26 0.52 27.89 13.59
CA THR A 26 -0.07 26.56 13.65
C THR A 26 0.09 25.83 12.32
N PRO A 27 0.64 24.60 12.29
CA PRO A 27 0.37 23.70 11.17
C PRO A 27 -1.12 23.31 11.23
N LEU A 28 -1.74 23.21 10.06
CA LEU A 28 -3.13 22.85 9.85
C LEU A 28 -3.53 21.64 10.70
N ARG A 29 -4.40 21.88 11.68
CA ARG A 29 -5.09 20.83 12.44
C ARG A 29 -6.08 20.14 11.51
N PHE A 30 -5.79 18.89 11.13
CA PHE A 30 -6.83 17.97 10.69
C PHE A 30 -7.45 17.34 11.93
N VAL A 31 -8.59 17.88 12.36
CA VAL A 31 -9.49 17.21 13.30
C VAL A 31 -10.47 16.42 12.46
N CYS A 32 -10.21 15.13 12.25
CA CYS A 32 -11.30 14.18 12.07
C CYS A 32 -11.64 13.71 13.49
N LYS A 33 -12.84 14.02 13.96
CA LYS A 33 -13.32 13.59 15.28
C LYS A 33 -13.31 12.06 15.29
N SER A 34 -12.37 11.48 16.03
CA SER A 34 -12.49 10.11 16.50
C SER A 34 -13.59 10.09 17.56
N GLN A 35 -14.80 9.73 17.16
CA GLN A 35 -15.79 9.27 18.12
C GLN A 35 -15.53 7.79 18.39
N THR A 36 -15.12 7.54 19.63
CA THR A 36 -15.27 6.28 20.35
C THR A 36 -16.67 5.71 20.11
N LEU A 37 -16.76 4.57 19.41
CA LEU A 37 -17.98 3.79 19.30
C LEU A 37 -18.16 2.98 20.59
N ASP A 38 -18.86 3.59 21.54
CA ASP A 38 -19.71 2.84 22.47
C ASP A 38 -21.01 2.47 21.74
N GLN A 39 -21.53 1.30 22.09
CA GLN A 39 -22.72 0.66 21.53
C GLN A 39 -23.97 1.56 21.67
N ASP A 40 -24.60 1.91 20.55
CA ASP A 40 -26.00 1.54 20.23
C ASP A 40 -26.55 2.38 19.06
N GLN A 41 -27.14 1.66 18.09
CA GLN A 41 -28.16 2.10 17.12
C GLN A 41 -27.83 3.28 16.19
N ASP A 42 -27.05 3.00 15.13
CA ASP A 42 -27.35 3.52 13.80
C ASP A 42 -26.75 2.58 12.74
N GLN A 43 -27.56 2.09 11.80
CA GLN A 43 -27.09 1.27 10.68
C GLN A 43 -26.40 2.17 9.65
N ASP A 44 -25.18 2.60 9.93
CA ASP A 44 -24.26 3.05 8.89
C ASP A 44 -23.97 1.83 7.99
N GLN A 45 -24.57 1.81 6.80
CA GLN A 45 -24.34 0.75 5.82
C GLN A 45 -22.88 0.80 5.35
N ALA A 46 -22.01 0.06 6.04
CA ALA A 46 -20.65 -0.17 5.58
C ALA A 46 -20.69 -0.75 4.15
N LEU A 47 -19.98 -0.10 3.21
CA LEU A 47 -19.93 -0.53 1.81
C LEU A 47 -19.44 -1.99 1.72
N PRO A 48 -20.14 -2.87 0.98
CA PRO A 48 -19.83 -4.29 0.96
C PRO A 48 -18.56 -4.59 0.15
N LEU A 49 -17.64 -5.34 0.77
CA LEU A 49 -16.46 -5.87 0.09
C LEU A 49 -16.81 -7.27 -0.47
N VAL A 50 -16.88 -7.39 -1.80
CA VAL A 50 -17.52 -8.53 -2.45
C VAL A 50 -16.56 -9.66 -2.84
N LEU A 51 -15.24 -9.44 -2.82
CA LEU A 51 -14.29 -10.39 -3.40
C LEU A 51 -14.43 -11.79 -2.80
N HIS A 52 -14.41 -11.90 -1.47
CA HIS A 52 -14.44 -13.21 -0.81
C HIS A 52 -15.82 -13.87 -0.92
N ASP A 53 -16.90 -13.10 -0.84
CA ASP A 53 -18.25 -13.63 -0.95
C ASP A 53 -18.54 -14.13 -2.38
N ALA A 54 -18.05 -13.43 -3.40
CA ALA A 54 -18.13 -13.87 -4.79
C ALA A 54 -17.35 -15.16 -5.05
N LEU A 55 -16.16 -15.32 -4.47
CA LEU A 55 -15.37 -16.55 -4.59
C LEU A 55 -16.07 -17.73 -3.90
N ASP A 56 -16.63 -17.50 -2.72
CA ASP A 56 -17.37 -18.52 -1.95
C ASP A 56 -18.63 -18.98 -2.70
N ALA A 57 -19.39 -18.03 -3.26
CA ALA A 57 -20.55 -18.31 -4.10
C ALA A 57 -20.19 -19.04 -5.41
N SER A 58 -18.93 -18.96 -5.85
CA SER A 58 -18.40 -19.73 -6.98
C SER A 58 -17.97 -21.16 -6.61
N GLY A 59 -18.09 -21.56 -5.33
CA GLY A 59 -17.66 -22.85 -4.84
C GLY A 59 -16.16 -22.98 -4.57
N LEU A 60 -15.42 -21.86 -4.49
CA LEU A 60 -14.01 -21.87 -4.08
C LEU A 60 -13.91 -21.84 -2.55
N ASP A 61 -12.99 -22.63 -1.98
CA ASP A 61 -12.73 -22.57 -0.55
C ASP A 61 -12.09 -21.22 -0.18
N THR A 62 -12.84 -20.40 0.57
CA THR A 62 -12.41 -19.08 1.01
C THR A 62 -11.84 -19.05 2.42
N LYS A 63 -11.72 -20.18 3.11
CA LYS A 63 -11.30 -20.26 4.50
C LYS A 63 -9.97 -19.56 4.76
N HIS A 64 -8.94 -19.88 3.98
CA HIS A 64 -7.60 -19.32 4.16
C HIS A 64 -7.52 -17.85 3.76
N VAL A 65 -8.22 -17.46 2.69
CA VAL A 65 -8.31 -16.08 2.22
C VAL A 65 -8.95 -15.19 3.31
N ARG A 66 -10.08 -15.64 3.88
CA ARG A 66 -10.78 -14.90 4.95
C ARG A 66 -9.95 -14.83 6.24
N ALA A 67 -9.30 -15.92 6.63
CA ALA A 67 -8.42 -15.94 7.80
C ALA A 67 -7.25 -14.95 7.65
N ALA A 68 -6.62 -14.90 6.47
CA ALA A 68 -5.56 -13.94 6.19
C ALA A 68 -6.07 -12.48 6.23
N ARG A 69 -7.26 -12.23 5.66
CA ARG A 69 -7.90 -10.90 5.72
C ARG A 69 -8.26 -10.47 7.13
N GLU A 70 -8.74 -11.39 7.96
CA GLU A 70 -9.02 -11.12 9.37
C GLU A 70 -7.73 -10.80 10.14
N GLY A 71 -6.65 -11.53 9.88
CA GLY A 71 -5.33 -11.22 10.42
C GLY A 71 -4.84 -9.82 10.04
N PHE A 72 -5.01 -9.43 8.77
CA PHE A 72 -4.75 -8.06 8.31
C PHE A 72 -5.61 -7.04 9.06
N ARG A 73 -6.94 -7.24 9.12
CA ARG A 73 -7.88 -6.34 9.82
C ARG A 73 -7.54 -6.19 11.31
N SER A 74 -7.13 -7.27 11.98
CA SER A 74 -6.69 -7.23 13.39
C SER A 74 -5.46 -6.33 13.61
N GLN A 75 -4.56 -6.24 12.63
CA GLN A 75 -3.41 -5.35 12.69
C GLN A 75 -3.81 -3.90 12.36
N ILE A 76 -4.63 -3.69 11.32
CA ILE A 76 -5.08 -2.34 10.94
C ILE A 76 -6.04 -1.75 11.98
N GLY A 77 -6.82 -2.55 12.70
CA GLY A 77 -7.64 -2.07 13.82
C GLY A 77 -6.83 -1.42 14.96
N ARG A 78 -5.52 -1.66 15.01
CA ARG A 78 -4.59 -1.01 15.96
C ARG A 78 -3.96 0.28 15.41
N LEU A 79 -4.32 0.70 14.20
CA LEU A 79 -3.81 1.88 13.50
C LEU A 79 -4.59 3.15 13.87
N GLY A 80 -4.29 3.68 15.06
CA GLY A 80 -4.77 4.98 15.52
C GLY A 80 -4.07 6.15 14.83
N ALA A 81 -4.54 7.37 15.12
CA ALA A 81 -3.99 8.60 14.51
C ALA A 81 -2.48 8.78 14.76
N VAL A 82 -2.00 8.41 15.95
CA VAL A 82 -0.57 8.50 16.30
C VAL A 82 0.24 7.45 15.55
N GLU A 83 -0.24 6.21 15.50
CA GLU A 83 0.45 5.10 14.85
C GLU A 83 0.62 5.34 13.35
N ARG A 84 -0.35 5.99 12.69
CA ARG A 84 -0.30 6.34 11.27
C ARG A 84 0.92 7.16 10.90
N ASP A 85 1.21 8.18 11.71
CA ASP A 85 2.33 9.11 11.49
C ASP A 85 3.63 8.67 12.18
N THR A 86 3.59 7.59 12.96
CA THR A 86 4.77 7.06 13.63
C THR A 86 5.70 6.39 12.62
N SER A 87 7.01 6.69 12.74
CA SER A 87 8.06 6.06 11.94
C SER A 87 8.08 4.54 12.11
N ILE A 88 8.31 3.82 11.02
CA ILE A 88 8.32 2.34 11.00
C ILE A 88 9.36 1.73 11.95
N SER A 89 10.44 2.45 12.28
CA SER A 89 11.49 1.98 13.19
C SER A 89 11.11 2.09 14.67
N VAL A 90 10.03 2.81 14.99
CA VAL A 90 9.59 3.11 16.36
C VAL A 90 8.23 2.49 16.66
N ASN A 91 7.40 2.21 15.65
CA ASN A 91 6.07 1.62 15.85
C ASN A 91 6.13 0.32 16.67
N ARG A 92 5.31 0.24 17.73
CA ARG A 92 5.18 -0.93 18.61
C ARG A 92 3.79 -1.57 18.64
N ARG A 93 2.75 -0.87 18.20
CA ARG A 93 1.36 -1.37 18.29
C ARG A 93 1.02 -2.35 17.17
N ILE A 94 1.60 -2.11 16.00
CA ILE A 94 1.30 -2.85 14.78
C ILE A 94 2.52 -3.68 14.41
N ASP A 95 2.26 -4.96 14.19
CA ASP A 95 3.25 -5.85 13.64
C ASP A 95 3.24 -5.72 12.12
N LEU A 96 4.14 -4.88 11.59
CA LEU A 96 4.22 -4.58 10.16
C LEU A 96 4.66 -5.80 9.35
N ALA A 97 5.53 -6.65 9.90
CA ALA A 97 5.93 -7.90 9.25
C ALA A 97 4.77 -8.86 9.13
N LYS A 98 4.05 -9.11 10.22
CA LYS A 98 2.86 -9.97 10.23
C LYS A 98 1.76 -9.41 9.34
N THR A 99 1.57 -8.09 9.31
CA THR A 99 0.65 -7.42 8.37
C THR A 99 1.04 -7.68 6.91
N ALA A 100 2.32 -7.55 6.56
CA ALA A 100 2.84 -7.84 5.23
C ALA A 100 2.70 -9.32 4.85
N LEU A 101 2.84 -10.22 5.82
CA LEU A 101 2.66 -11.66 5.62
C LEU A 101 1.18 -12.05 5.48
N TYR A 102 0.26 -11.40 6.19
CA TYR A 102 -1.19 -11.59 5.97
C TYR A 102 -1.62 -11.14 4.59
N ILE A 103 -1.11 -10.00 4.11
CA ILE A 103 -1.27 -9.55 2.72
C ILE A 103 -0.81 -10.65 1.75
N ALA A 104 0.38 -11.22 1.99
CA ALA A 104 0.91 -12.26 1.13
C ALA A 104 0.14 -13.58 1.23
N ALA A 105 -0.33 -13.95 2.42
CA ALA A 105 -1.11 -15.16 2.66
C ALA A 105 -2.47 -15.11 1.97
N GLU A 106 -3.12 -13.94 1.99
CA GLU A 106 -4.36 -13.72 1.26
C GLU A 106 -4.12 -13.84 -0.25
N ASP A 107 -3.15 -13.09 -0.78
CA ASP A 107 -2.85 -13.09 -2.22
C ASP A 107 -2.39 -14.47 -2.71
N ASP A 108 -1.61 -15.21 -1.93
CA ASP A 108 -1.23 -16.59 -2.22
C ASP A 108 -2.47 -17.48 -2.27
N SER A 109 -3.35 -17.41 -1.27
CA SER A 109 -4.59 -18.20 -1.21
C SER A 109 -5.58 -17.84 -2.33
N LEU A 110 -5.55 -16.61 -2.85
CA LEU A 110 -6.38 -16.18 -3.98
C LEU A 110 -5.98 -16.84 -5.31
N ILE A 111 -4.72 -17.27 -5.45
CA ILE A 111 -4.15 -17.83 -6.68
C ILE A 111 -3.90 -19.32 -6.55
N SER A 112 -3.45 -19.75 -5.38
CA SER A 112 -3.02 -21.08 -5.06
C SER A 112 -4.23 -21.98 -4.80
N HIS A 113 -4.26 -23.15 -5.45
CA HIS A 113 -5.17 -24.23 -5.08
C HIS A 113 -4.62 -25.09 -3.93
N SER A 114 -3.59 -24.62 -3.23
CA SER A 114 -3.03 -25.30 -2.06
C SER A 114 -4.06 -25.36 -0.95
N SER A 115 -4.22 -26.54 -0.37
CA SER A 115 -4.97 -26.74 0.87
C SER A 115 -4.22 -26.23 2.11
N VAL A 116 -2.94 -25.90 1.96
CA VAL A 116 -2.05 -25.44 3.04
C VAL A 116 -1.87 -23.92 2.93
N PRO A 117 -2.17 -23.15 3.99
CA PRO A 117 -1.99 -21.70 4.00
C PRO A 117 -0.51 -21.33 4.10
N LEU A 118 -0.16 -20.11 3.65
CA LEU A 118 1.17 -19.53 3.86
C LEU A 118 1.48 -19.51 5.38
N PRO A 119 2.61 -20.10 5.83
CA PRO A 119 2.94 -20.21 7.24
C PRO A 119 3.46 -18.87 7.78
N VAL A 120 2.54 -17.95 8.12
CA VAL A 120 2.85 -16.59 8.58
C VAL A 120 3.85 -16.60 9.72
N ASP A 121 3.60 -17.38 10.78
CA ASP A 121 4.46 -17.37 11.97
C ASP A 121 5.87 -17.90 11.67
N ALA A 122 6.02 -18.90 10.79
CA ALA A 122 7.35 -19.39 10.39
C ALA A 122 8.18 -18.33 9.64
N PHE A 123 7.55 -17.41 8.92
CA PHE A 123 8.24 -16.28 8.29
C PHE A 123 8.55 -15.15 9.27
N VAL A 124 7.77 -15.02 10.35
CA VAL A 124 8.11 -14.13 11.48
C VAL A 124 9.33 -14.68 12.22
N ASP A 125 9.35 -15.97 12.55
CA ASP A 125 10.51 -16.63 13.17
C ASP A 125 11.79 -16.43 12.33
N ARG A 126 11.65 -16.46 10.99
CA ARG A 126 12.78 -16.21 10.09
C ARG A 126 13.34 -14.78 10.17
N LEU A 127 12.53 -13.78 10.53
CA LEU A 127 13.00 -12.42 10.80
C LEU A 127 13.73 -12.35 12.15
N ASP A 128 13.24 -13.10 13.13
CA ASP A 128 13.89 -13.20 14.44
C ASP A 128 15.25 -13.89 14.30
N ASP A 129 15.32 -14.99 13.55
CA ASP A 129 16.58 -15.67 13.19
C ASP A 129 17.55 -14.74 12.45
N LEU A 130 17.03 -13.88 11.56
CA LEU A 130 17.85 -12.89 10.86
C LEU A 130 18.43 -11.86 11.84
N SER A 131 17.65 -11.44 12.83
CA SER A 131 18.06 -10.51 13.88
C SER A 131 19.08 -11.16 14.84
N MET A 132 18.85 -12.41 15.25
CA MET A 132 19.78 -13.21 16.05
C MET A 132 21.10 -13.46 15.30
N GLY A 133 21.02 -13.67 13.98
CA GLY A 133 22.17 -13.78 13.10
C GLY A 133 23.06 -12.53 13.16
N PHE A 134 22.47 -11.32 13.18
CA PHE A 134 23.24 -10.08 13.32
C PHE A 134 23.99 -10.06 14.66
N CYS A 135 23.31 -10.39 15.76
CA CYS A 135 23.91 -10.44 17.09
C CYS A 135 25.03 -11.49 17.18
N SER A 136 24.93 -12.61 16.47
CA SER A 136 25.96 -13.65 16.50
C SER A 136 27.23 -13.23 15.73
N HIS A 137 27.06 -12.55 14.59
CA HIS A 137 28.18 -12.10 13.76
C HIS A 137 28.86 -10.83 14.29
N TYR A 138 28.07 -9.91 14.86
CA TYR A 138 28.54 -8.60 15.28
C TYR A 138 28.48 -8.38 16.80
N GLY A 139 27.94 -9.30 17.60
CA GLY A 139 27.65 -9.10 19.03
C GLY A 139 28.84 -8.65 19.88
N ALA A 140 30.04 -9.15 19.60
CA ALA A 140 31.27 -8.70 20.29
C ALA A 140 31.74 -7.29 19.84
N SER A 141 31.27 -6.82 18.68
CA SER A 141 31.58 -5.52 18.05
C SER A 141 30.38 -4.53 18.10
N VAL A 142 29.25 -4.95 18.68
CA VAL A 142 27.98 -4.21 18.83
C VAL A 142 28.04 -3.16 19.97
N ALA A 143 29.21 -2.91 20.56
CA ALA A 143 29.51 -1.64 21.20
C ALA A 143 30.20 -0.71 20.17
N PRO A 144 29.48 -0.21 19.15
CA PRO A 144 30.07 0.65 18.15
C PRO A 144 30.47 1.96 18.83
N SER A 145 31.64 2.47 18.45
CA SER A 145 32.13 3.76 18.93
C SER A 145 31.18 4.92 18.57
N SER A 146 30.29 4.74 17.59
CA SER A 146 29.28 5.72 17.16
C SER A 146 28.01 5.09 16.54
N PRO A 147 26.87 5.82 16.52
CA PRO A 147 25.65 5.42 15.80
C PRO A 147 25.88 5.07 14.32
N GLU A 148 26.78 5.76 13.63
CA GLU A 148 27.08 5.53 12.22
C GLU A 148 27.84 4.23 12.00
N ALA A 149 28.76 3.89 12.91
CA ALA A 149 29.47 2.62 12.87
C ALA A 149 28.50 1.44 13.06
N PHE A 150 27.51 1.59 13.95
CA PHE A 150 26.43 0.61 14.14
C PHE A 150 25.64 0.37 12.86
N LEU A 151 25.09 1.45 12.29
CA LEU A 151 24.22 1.38 11.12
C LEU A 151 24.99 0.88 9.90
N GLY A 152 26.26 1.27 9.75
CA GLY A 152 27.14 0.72 8.72
C GLY A 152 27.42 -0.78 8.90
N ALA A 153 27.50 -1.30 10.14
CA ALA A 153 27.61 -2.74 10.39
C ALA A 153 26.31 -3.48 10.03
N LEU A 154 25.16 -2.92 10.39
CA LEU A 154 23.85 -3.48 10.03
C LEU A 154 23.64 -3.53 8.51
N GLU A 155 24.05 -2.47 7.79
CA GLU A 155 23.99 -2.42 6.33
C GLU A 155 24.92 -3.44 5.66
N ARG A 156 26.15 -3.59 6.15
CA ARG A 156 27.07 -4.65 5.68
C ARG A 156 26.48 -6.04 5.90
N PHE A 157 25.96 -6.29 7.09
CA PHE A 157 25.31 -7.56 7.40
C PHE A 157 24.14 -7.88 6.47
N LEU A 158 23.20 -6.95 6.30
CA LEU A 158 22.01 -7.17 5.48
C LEU A 158 22.37 -7.32 3.99
N TYR A 159 23.15 -6.40 3.45
CA TYR A 159 23.32 -6.28 2.00
C TYR A 159 24.54 -7.04 1.46
N GLN A 160 25.58 -7.25 2.27
CA GLN A 160 26.77 -7.99 1.86
C GLN A 160 26.70 -9.43 2.38
N ASP A 161 26.60 -9.63 3.70
CA ASP A 161 26.68 -10.98 4.28
C ASP A 161 25.43 -11.82 3.99
N LYS A 162 24.25 -11.23 4.13
CA LYS A 162 22.96 -11.90 3.85
C LYS A 162 22.50 -11.71 2.41
N GLY A 163 23.17 -10.87 1.63
CA GLY A 163 22.96 -10.71 0.18
C GLY A 163 21.61 -10.12 -0.22
N PHE A 164 20.93 -9.38 0.67
CA PHE A 164 19.70 -8.67 0.30
C PHE A 164 20.00 -7.58 -0.73
N ARG A 165 19.21 -7.54 -1.81
CA ARG A 165 19.40 -6.59 -2.91
C ARG A 165 18.09 -6.11 -3.51
N ARG A 166 18.15 -5.01 -4.27
CA ARG A 166 17.02 -4.53 -5.07
C ARG A 166 16.68 -5.53 -6.17
N ALA A 167 15.39 -5.74 -6.39
CA ALA A 167 14.91 -6.49 -7.54
C ALA A 167 15.27 -5.76 -8.85
N LYS A 168 15.59 -6.53 -9.89
CA LYS A 168 15.96 -5.98 -11.21
C LYS A 168 14.76 -5.30 -11.86
N VAL A 169 15.02 -4.16 -12.49
CA VAL A 169 14.04 -3.30 -13.17
C VAL A 169 13.71 -3.82 -14.58
N SER A 170 13.59 -5.13 -14.78
CA SER A 170 13.02 -5.57 -16.07
C SER A 170 11.65 -4.91 -16.24
N SER A 171 11.29 -4.56 -17.47
CA SER A 171 10.03 -3.84 -17.81
C SER A 171 8.77 -4.52 -17.29
N LEU A 172 8.89 -5.76 -16.80
CA LEU A 172 7.93 -6.47 -15.98
C LEU A 172 8.61 -6.76 -14.64
N SER A 173 8.34 -5.93 -13.62
CA SER A 173 8.89 -6.11 -12.27
C SER A 173 8.40 -7.45 -11.71
N ASP A 174 9.30 -8.29 -11.21
CA ASP A 174 8.96 -9.58 -10.59
C ASP A 174 8.06 -9.35 -9.37
N PRO A 175 6.78 -9.79 -9.38
CA PRO A 175 5.86 -9.55 -8.28
C PRO A 175 6.33 -10.17 -6.96
N ARG A 176 7.21 -11.19 -7.01
CA ARG A 176 7.83 -11.78 -5.81
C ARG A 176 8.60 -10.77 -4.98
N ALA A 177 9.12 -9.71 -5.59
CA ALA A 177 9.83 -8.64 -4.90
C ALA A 177 8.92 -7.74 -4.03
N LEU A 178 7.59 -7.91 -4.15
CA LEU A 178 6.58 -7.15 -3.42
C LEU A 178 6.04 -7.89 -2.18
N TYR A 179 6.41 -9.16 -2.00
CA TYR A 179 5.94 -9.98 -0.88
C TYR A 179 7.06 -10.34 0.09
N LEU A 180 6.83 -10.13 1.39
CA LEU A 180 7.86 -10.33 2.42
C LEU A 180 8.42 -11.76 2.45
N HIS A 181 7.56 -12.78 2.41
CA HIS A 181 7.97 -14.20 2.41
C HIS A 181 8.92 -14.53 1.24
N SER A 182 8.63 -13.96 0.07
CA SER A 182 9.41 -14.15 -1.15
C SER A 182 10.75 -13.41 -1.06
N VAL A 183 10.77 -12.19 -0.52
CA VAL A 183 11.99 -11.40 -0.31
C VAL A 183 12.92 -12.07 0.71
N LEU A 184 12.38 -12.60 1.82
CA LEU A 184 13.17 -13.34 2.81
C LEU A 184 13.83 -14.60 2.23
N THR A 185 13.17 -15.22 1.24
CA THR A 185 13.69 -16.43 0.58
C THR A 185 14.71 -16.11 -0.50
N HIS A 186 14.38 -15.21 -1.43
CA HIS A 186 15.20 -14.94 -2.61
C HIS A 186 16.23 -13.81 -2.40
N ARG A 187 16.15 -13.11 -1.26
CA ARG A 187 17.00 -11.96 -0.90
C ARG A 187 16.94 -10.84 -1.94
N SER A 188 15.81 -10.71 -2.64
CA SER A 188 15.60 -9.75 -3.72
C SER A 188 14.25 -9.10 -3.56
N GLY A 189 14.21 -7.79 -3.30
CA GLY A 189 12.98 -7.09 -2.95
C GLY A 189 12.88 -5.64 -3.44
N SER A 190 11.68 -5.08 -3.31
CA SER A 190 11.43 -3.64 -3.50
C SER A 190 12.05 -2.81 -2.37
N ALA A 191 12.19 -1.49 -2.58
CA ALA A 191 12.65 -0.57 -1.54
C ALA A 191 11.83 -0.72 -0.26
N VAL A 192 10.51 -0.87 -0.42
CA VAL A 192 9.52 -0.95 0.64
C VAL A 192 9.71 -2.22 1.48
N MET A 193 9.86 -3.38 0.83
CA MET A 193 10.09 -4.65 1.54
C MET A 193 11.43 -4.67 2.25
N LEU A 194 12.48 -4.11 1.65
CA LEU A 194 13.79 -4.02 2.29
C LEU A 194 13.77 -3.05 3.47
N SER A 195 13.05 -1.93 3.36
CA SER A 195 12.85 -0.98 4.48
C SER A 195 12.09 -1.63 5.63
N LEU A 196 11.09 -2.47 5.33
CA LEU A 196 10.38 -3.26 6.34
C LEU A 196 11.33 -4.22 7.06
N ILE A 197 12.11 -5.03 6.33
CA ILE A 197 13.10 -5.94 6.95
C ILE A 197 14.09 -5.17 7.82
N TYR A 198 14.60 -4.04 7.32
CA TYR A 198 15.51 -3.18 8.08
C TYR A 198 14.86 -2.68 9.38
N ALA A 199 13.59 -2.24 9.32
CA ALA A 199 12.84 -1.77 10.48
C ALA A 199 12.62 -2.87 11.53
N GLU A 200 12.26 -4.08 11.10
CA GLU A 200 12.06 -5.21 12.02
C GLU A 200 13.35 -5.60 12.75
N LEU A 201 14.50 -5.58 12.05
CA LEU A 201 15.79 -5.78 12.72
C LEU A 201 16.05 -4.70 13.78
N LEU A 202 15.84 -3.42 13.45
CA LEU A 202 16.03 -2.35 14.43
C LEU A 202 15.11 -2.49 15.65
N LYS A 203 13.85 -2.91 15.44
CA LYS A 203 12.90 -3.15 16.54
C LYS A 203 13.39 -4.27 17.44
N MET A 204 13.81 -5.39 16.88
CA MET A 204 14.34 -6.53 17.65
C MET A 204 15.60 -6.15 18.42
N LEU A 205 16.54 -5.44 17.78
CA LEU A 205 17.75 -4.97 18.44
C LEU A 205 17.46 -3.96 19.57
N ARG A 206 16.41 -3.15 19.43
CA ARG A 206 15.93 -2.28 20.51
C ARG A 206 15.30 -3.07 21.66
N LEU A 207 14.52 -4.10 21.36
CA LEU A 207 13.92 -4.98 22.37
C LEU A 207 15.00 -5.69 23.20
N TRP A 208 16.10 -6.11 22.58
CA TRP A 208 17.26 -6.67 23.28
C TRP A 208 18.20 -5.63 23.91
N SER A 209 17.82 -4.35 23.95
CA SER A 209 18.62 -3.25 24.52
C SER A 209 20.00 -3.05 23.85
N LEU A 210 20.16 -3.50 22.60
CA LEU A 210 21.38 -3.31 21.80
C LEU A 210 21.36 -2.01 21.00
N LEU A 211 20.18 -1.38 20.85
CA LEU A 211 20.00 -0.09 20.18
C LEU A 211 19.60 1.00 21.18
N SER A 212 20.55 1.89 21.51
CA SER A 212 20.38 2.95 22.52
C SER A 212 19.99 4.32 21.95
N PHE A 213 19.74 4.42 20.65
CA PHE A 213 19.39 5.67 19.96
C PHE A 213 18.21 5.50 18.99
N ASP A 214 17.63 6.63 18.61
CA ASP A 214 16.55 6.67 17.63
C ASP A 214 17.08 6.67 16.21
N VAL A 215 16.49 5.83 15.37
CA VAL A 215 16.88 5.63 13.98
C VAL A 215 15.70 5.99 13.09
N GLU A 216 15.97 6.73 12.03
CA GLU A 216 15.03 6.93 10.92
C GLU A 216 15.55 6.15 9.70
N ILE A 217 14.63 5.65 8.89
CA ILE A 217 14.96 4.88 7.69
C ILE A 217 14.68 5.74 6.47
N TYR A 218 15.72 5.98 5.68
CA TYR A 218 15.60 6.55 4.35
C TYR A 218 15.15 5.45 3.38
N CYS A 219 13.95 5.61 2.82
CA CYS A 219 13.45 4.74 1.76
C CYS A 219 13.73 5.37 0.38
N PRO A 220 14.62 4.77 -0.43
CA PRO A 220 14.95 5.32 -1.75
C PRO A 220 13.78 5.21 -2.72
N HIS A 221 13.61 6.25 -3.53
CA HIS A 221 12.62 6.30 -4.60
C HIS A 221 13.17 5.81 -5.93
N ASP A 222 14.50 5.74 -6.06
CA ASP A 222 15.16 5.18 -7.23
C ASP A 222 15.17 3.64 -7.20
N LEU A 223 15.67 3.09 -8.30
CA LEU A 223 15.58 1.68 -8.61
C LEU A 223 16.76 0.86 -8.10
N VAL A 224 17.86 1.50 -7.72
CA VAL A 224 19.16 0.86 -7.44
C VAL A 224 19.53 0.98 -5.97
N SER A 225 19.24 2.13 -5.35
CA SER A 225 19.62 2.39 -3.97
C SER A 225 18.89 1.47 -3.01
N LEU A 226 19.63 1.16 -1.94
CA LEU A 226 19.17 0.35 -0.82
C LEU A 226 18.70 1.26 0.33
N PRO A 227 17.70 0.82 1.11
CA PRO A 227 17.30 1.53 2.33
C PRO A 227 18.46 1.70 3.29
N ARG A 228 18.53 2.84 3.97
CA ARG A 228 19.59 3.15 4.94
C ARG A 228 19.03 3.75 6.20
N GLY A 229 19.65 3.39 7.32
CA GLY A 229 19.33 3.98 8.61
C GLY A 229 20.19 5.22 8.86
N TYR A 230 19.65 6.18 9.57
CA TYR A 230 20.43 7.30 10.12
C TYR A 230 19.94 7.67 11.51
N ASN A 231 20.82 8.28 12.30
CA ASN A 231 20.46 8.75 13.63
C ASN A 231 19.46 9.91 13.53
N LYS A 232 18.30 9.77 14.18
CA LYS A 232 17.23 10.76 14.18
C LYS A 232 17.69 12.15 14.65
N LYS A 233 18.69 12.24 15.53
CA LYS A 233 19.27 13.53 15.96
C LYS A 233 19.91 14.33 14.83
N LYS A 234 20.28 13.68 13.72
CA LYS A 234 20.85 14.31 12.52
C LYS A 234 19.79 14.64 11.46
N SER A 235 18.52 14.32 11.72
CA SER A 235 17.41 14.57 10.82
C SER A 235 17.24 16.06 10.57
N ARG A 236 17.16 16.44 9.29
CA ARG A 236 16.87 17.80 8.84
C ARG A 236 15.40 17.89 8.43
N VAL A 237 14.86 19.11 8.41
CA VAL A 237 13.48 19.34 7.90
C VAL A 237 13.34 18.83 6.45
N SER A 238 14.40 18.90 5.65
CA SER A 238 14.45 18.33 4.29
C SER A 238 14.31 16.81 4.22
N ASP A 239 14.53 16.10 5.31
CA ASP A 239 14.53 14.62 5.35
C ASP A 239 13.14 14.06 5.64
N GLN A 240 12.24 14.89 6.18
CA GLN A 240 10.84 14.56 6.47
C GLN A 240 10.08 13.85 5.32
N PRO A 241 10.15 14.27 4.04
CA PRO A 241 9.47 13.56 2.96
C PRO A 241 10.00 12.15 2.69
N HIS A 242 11.18 11.79 3.22
CA HIS A 242 11.81 10.49 3.03
C HIS A 242 11.68 9.56 4.24
N ILE A 243 11.18 10.05 5.38
CA ILE A 243 10.91 9.24 6.57
C ILE A 243 9.67 8.40 6.31
N LEU A 244 9.83 7.08 6.28
CA LEU A 244 8.71 6.19 6.07
C LEU A 244 7.91 6.02 7.36
N THR A 245 6.67 6.53 7.36
CA THR A 245 5.69 6.28 8.43
C THR A 245 5.01 4.93 8.25
N THR A 246 4.34 4.45 9.30
CA THR A 246 3.58 3.20 9.29
C THR A 246 2.49 3.24 8.20
N GLN A 247 1.73 4.33 8.11
CA GLN A 247 0.71 4.49 7.08
C GLN A 247 1.34 4.56 5.67
N ALA A 248 2.41 5.34 5.50
CA ALA A 248 3.07 5.49 4.21
C ALA A 248 3.66 4.16 3.71
N LEU A 249 4.26 3.34 4.59
CA LEU A 249 4.74 2.00 4.25
C LEU A 249 3.58 1.13 3.74
N LEU A 250 2.52 0.96 4.52
CA LEU A 250 1.40 0.09 4.19
C LEU A 250 0.70 0.53 2.90
N VAL A 251 0.42 1.82 2.76
CA VAL A 251 -0.16 2.38 1.53
C VAL A 251 0.76 2.14 0.34
N LYS A 252 2.08 2.35 0.48
CA LYS A 252 3.01 2.11 -0.63
C LYS A 252 3.09 0.63 -0.99
N MET A 253 3.05 -0.28 -0.01
CA MET A 253 2.98 -1.73 -0.26
C MET A 253 1.74 -2.07 -1.09
N LEU A 254 0.56 -1.61 -0.65
CA LEU A 254 -0.71 -1.90 -1.31
C LEU A 254 -0.80 -1.25 -2.69
N LYS A 255 -0.34 0.00 -2.86
CA LYS A 255 -0.27 0.67 -4.17
C LYS A 255 0.68 -0.06 -5.12
N ASN A 256 1.84 -0.53 -4.66
CA ASN A 256 2.74 -1.34 -5.50
C ASN A 256 2.08 -2.66 -5.95
N LEU A 257 1.31 -3.32 -5.07
CA LEU A 257 0.56 -4.54 -5.43
C LEU A 257 -0.56 -4.21 -6.43
N LYS A 258 -1.33 -3.15 -6.16
CA LYS A 258 -2.39 -2.65 -7.06
C LYS A 258 -1.82 -2.35 -8.44
N ASP A 259 -0.71 -1.61 -8.53
CA ASP A 259 -0.03 -1.31 -9.81
C ASP A 259 0.44 -2.59 -10.52
N ALA A 260 1.08 -3.51 -9.79
CA ALA A 260 1.63 -4.75 -10.36
C ALA A 260 0.55 -5.70 -10.89
N PHE A 261 -0.60 -5.74 -10.22
CA PHE A 261 -1.71 -6.62 -10.55
C PHE A 261 -2.85 -5.93 -11.29
N TRP A 262 -2.77 -4.63 -11.55
CA TRP A 262 -3.80 -3.95 -12.33
C TRP A 262 -3.93 -4.60 -13.71
N PRO A 263 -5.12 -5.09 -14.10
CA PRO A 263 -5.28 -5.82 -15.37
C PRO A 263 -5.06 -4.94 -16.61
N PHE A 264 -5.26 -3.63 -16.47
CA PHE A 264 -5.25 -2.67 -17.57
C PHE A 264 -3.92 -1.92 -17.62
N GLN A 265 -2.84 -2.58 -18.03
CA GLN A 265 -1.47 -2.02 -17.97
C GLN A 265 -1.09 -1.08 -19.13
N ASN A 266 -2.00 -0.82 -20.05
CA ASN A 266 -1.72 0.00 -21.23
C ASN A 266 -1.53 1.46 -20.87
N ASP A 267 -0.78 2.19 -21.71
CA ASP A 267 -0.55 3.64 -21.58
C ASP A 267 -0.07 4.06 -20.16
N PRO A 268 1.25 3.96 -19.89
CA PRO A 268 1.80 4.28 -18.58
C PRO A 268 1.61 5.77 -18.19
N THR A 269 1.20 6.64 -19.12
CA THR A 269 0.98 8.07 -18.87
C THR A 269 -0.37 8.35 -18.21
N LYS A 270 -1.32 7.41 -18.29
CA LYS A 270 -2.65 7.50 -17.66
C LYS A 270 -2.66 6.91 -16.25
N SER A 271 -3.58 7.37 -15.42
CA SER A 271 -3.88 6.74 -14.12
C SER A 271 -4.50 5.35 -14.31
N LEU A 272 -4.38 4.49 -13.28
CA LEU A 272 -4.97 3.15 -13.31
C LEU A 272 -6.47 3.18 -13.61
N PHE A 273 -7.19 4.11 -12.99
CA PHE A 273 -8.60 4.38 -13.27
C PHE A 273 -8.87 4.65 -14.74
N LEU A 274 -8.15 5.60 -15.34
CA LEU A 274 -8.34 5.96 -16.75
C LEU A 274 -8.06 4.79 -17.69
N ARG A 275 -7.07 3.94 -17.38
CA ARG A 275 -6.79 2.73 -18.17
C ARG A 275 -7.96 1.75 -18.12
N ALA A 276 -8.54 1.54 -16.94
CA ALA A 276 -9.72 0.69 -16.77
C ALA A 276 -10.99 1.31 -17.37
N ALA A 277 -11.17 2.62 -17.25
CA ALA A 277 -12.27 3.36 -17.84
C ALA A 277 -12.19 3.34 -19.38
N HIS A 278 -11.00 3.46 -19.95
CA HIS A 278 -10.79 3.31 -21.40
C HIS A 278 -11.16 1.90 -21.87
N ALA A 279 -10.74 0.86 -21.15
CA ALA A 279 -11.14 -0.52 -21.43
C ALA A 279 -12.66 -0.72 -21.35
N ALA A 280 -13.34 -0.01 -20.44
CA ALA A 280 -14.80 0.00 -20.37
C ALA A 280 -15.44 0.77 -21.55
N ARG A 281 -14.73 1.69 -22.21
CA ARG A 281 -15.25 2.73 -23.13
C ARG A 281 -15.96 3.89 -22.44
N CYS A 282 -15.48 4.26 -21.26
CA CYS A 282 -15.93 5.43 -20.50
C CYS A 282 -15.11 6.69 -20.81
N THR A 283 -14.31 6.75 -21.87
CA THR A 283 -13.47 7.91 -22.23
C THR A 283 -13.74 8.38 -23.67
N SER A 284 -13.80 9.69 -23.91
CA SER A 284 -13.97 10.26 -25.27
C SER A 284 -12.60 10.56 -25.87
N GLY A 285 -11.98 9.55 -26.49
CA GLY A 285 -10.75 9.74 -27.25
C GLY A 285 -10.87 9.11 -28.64
N PRO A 286 -10.18 9.63 -29.67
CA PRO A 286 -10.06 8.91 -30.93
C PRO A 286 -9.41 7.56 -30.62
N THR A 287 -10.04 6.47 -31.04
CA THR A 287 -9.40 5.16 -31.03
C THR A 287 -8.14 5.27 -31.88
N ASN A 288 -6.96 5.32 -31.26
CA ASN A 288 -5.70 5.21 -31.98
C ASN A 288 -5.78 3.92 -32.81
N MET A 289 -5.82 4.07 -34.14
CA MET A 289 -6.07 2.99 -35.09
C MET A 289 -5.05 1.84 -34.98
N GLY A 290 -3.90 2.07 -34.36
CA GLY A 290 -2.83 1.08 -34.15
C GLY A 290 -2.85 0.31 -32.82
N GLU A 291 -3.45 0.85 -31.75
CA GLU A 291 -3.45 0.21 -30.41
C GLU A 291 -4.70 -0.66 -30.19
N SER A 292 -5.76 -0.45 -30.99
CA SER A 292 -7.13 -0.92 -30.74
C SER A 292 -7.37 -2.45 -30.68
N GLY A 293 -6.45 -3.27 -31.19
CA GLY A 293 -6.60 -4.73 -31.24
C GLY A 293 -6.18 -5.45 -29.97
N PHE A 294 -4.98 -5.12 -29.46
CA PHE A 294 -4.42 -5.71 -28.23
C PHE A 294 -5.22 -5.28 -27.00
N GLU A 295 -5.70 -4.04 -26.95
CA GLU A 295 -6.49 -3.52 -25.83
C GLU A 295 -7.90 -4.10 -25.80
N ARG A 296 -8.56 -4.21 -26.97
CA ARG A 296 -9.84 -4.92 -27.08
C ARG A 296 -9.68 -6.40 -26.74
N ALA A 297 -8.57 -7.02 -27.13
CA ALA A 297 -8.27 -8.40 -26.76
C ALA A 297 -7.98 -8.55 -25.27
N SER A 298 -7.29 -7.59 -24.62
CA SER A 298 -7.03 -7.62 -23.17
C SER A 298 -8.31 -7.39 -22.37
N ALA A 299 -9.15 -6.43 -22.74
CA ALA A 299 -10.44 -6.18 -22.10
C ALA A 299 -11.43 -7.33 -22.33
N LYS A 300 -11.57 -7.82 -23.57
CA LYS A 300 -12.40 -9.02 -23.86
C LYS A 300 -11.83 -10.26 -23.20
N ALA A 301 -10.52 -10.43 -23.15
CA ALA A 301 -9.92 -11.56 -22.47
C ALA A 301 -10.10 -11.45 -20.97
N ALA A 302 -9.98 -10.28 -20.35
CA ALA A 302 -10.29 -10.07 -18.93
C ALA A 302 -11.75 -10.43 -18.63
N GLN A 303 -12.70 -9.91 -19.42
CA GLN A 303 -14.13 -10.23 -19.32
C GLN A 303 -14.42 -11.73 -19.53
N HIS A 304 -13.90 -12.33 -20.60
CA HIS A 304 -14.07 -13.75 -20.93
C HIS A 304 -13.32 -14.69 -19.96
N ARG A 305 -12.31 -14.19 -19.24
CA ARG A 305 -11.53 -14.94 -18.22
C ARG A 305 -12.22 -14.94 -16.87
N LEU A 306 -12.88 -13.84 -16.52
CA LEU A 306 -13.85 -13.74 -15.43
C LEU A 306 -14.99 -14.75 -15.62
N GLU A 307 -15.55 -14.83 -16.81
CA GLU A 307 -16.67 -15.74 -17.14
C GLU A 307 -16.31 -17.24 -17.09
N ARG A 308 -15.02 -17.61 -17.24
CA ARG A 308 -14.59 -19.01 -17.42
C ARG A 308 -13.81 -19.62 -16.28
N GLY A 309 -13.63 -18.92 -15.16
CA GLY A 309 -12.87 -19.53 -14.07
C GLY A 309 -11.34 -19.46 -14.27
N VAL A 310 -10.82 -18.73 -15.27
CA VAL A 310 -9.37 -18.70 -15.61
C VAL A 310 -8.80 -17.29 -15.42
N TRP A 311 -8.28 -17.02 -14.23
CA TRP A 311 -8.16 -15.65 -13.69
C TRP A 311 -6.75 -15.07 -13.65
N THR A 312 -5.73 -15.82 -14.08
CA THR A 312 -4.35 -15.33 -14.14
C THR A 312 -3.89 -15.23 -15.58
N SER A 313 -3.38 -14.08 -15.97
CA SER A 313 -2.47 -13.99 -17.10
C SER A 313 -1.08 -13.75 -16.55
N VAL A 314 -0.18 -14.71 -16.81
CA VAL A 314 1.25 -14.44 -16.74
C VAL A 314 1.51 -13.29 -17.70
N ARG A 315 1.64 -12.05 -17.18
CA ARG A 315 1.97 -10.77 -17.85
C ARG A 315 0.82 -9.76 -18.14
N LEU A 316 -0.44 -9.97 -17.73
CA LEU A 316 -1.54 -8.98 -17.94
C LEU A 316 -2.29 -8.58 -16.65
N GLY A 317 -1.61 -8.58 -15.51
CA GLY A 317 -2.24 -8.32 -14.20
C GLY A 317 -3.12 -9.47 -13.70
N ASP A 318 -3.75 -9.27 -12.54
CA ASP A 318 -4.56 -10.25 -11.82
C ASP A 318 -5.73 -9.54 -11.12
N MET A 319 -6.95 -9.82 -11.58
CA MET A 319 -8.15 -9.14 -11.08
C MET A 319 -8.41 -9.39 -9.59
N ARG A 320 -8.14 -10.61 -9.07
CA ARG A 320 -8.39 -10.96 -7.66
C ARG A 320 -7.46 -10.18 -6.74
N ARG A 321 -6.18 -10.13 -7.11
CA ARG A 321 -5.18 -9.35 -6.36
C ARG A 321 -5.39 -7.85 -6.49
N ALA A 322 -5.83 -7.36 -7.65
CA ALA A 322 -6.18 -5.96 -7.83
C ALA A 322 -7.37 -5.55 -6.95
N LEU A 323 -8.45 -6.34 -6.95
CA LEU A 323 -9.60 -6.15 -6.05
C LEU A 323 -9.16 -6.20 -4.59
N SER A 324 -8.43 -7.24 -4.18
CA SER A 324 -7.94 -7.39 -2.79
C SER A 324 -7.08 -6.20 -2.36
N ALA A 325 -6.20 -5.69 -3.23
CA ALA A 325 -5.39 -4.51 -2.94
C ALA A 325 -6.26 -3.25 -2.77
N CYS A 326 -7.25 -3.03 -3.64
CA CYS A 326 -8.21 -1.92 -3.52
C CYS A 326 -9.03 -2.02 -2.22
N GLU A 327 -9.57 -3.19 -1.88
CA GLU A 327 -10.32 -3.40 -0.63
C GLU A 327 -9.46 -3.08 0.60
N ARG A 328 -8.19 -3.50 0.60
CA ARG A 328 -7.23 -3.18 1.68
C ARG A 328 -6.91 -1.69 1.74
N LEU A 329 -6.80 -1.02 0.59
CA LEU A 329 -6.58 0.43 0.52
C LEU A 329 -7.79 1.22 1.02
N ILE A 330 -9.00 0.78 0.71
CA ILE A 330 -10.24 1.35 1.25
C ILE A 330 -10.29 1.19 2.77
N GLN A 331 -9.93 0.01 3.31
CA GLN A 331 -9.82 -0.24 4.75
C GLN A 331 -8.77 0.63 5.46
N MET A 332 -7.76 1.13 4.72
CA MET A 332 -6.76 2.04 5.28
C MET A 332 -7.27 3.49 5.38
N GLU A 333 -8.39 3.82 4.71
CA GLU A 333 -9.03 5.15 4.67
C GLU A 333 -8.05 6.27 4.27
N PHE A 334 -7.11 5.95 3.39
CA PHE A 334 -6.03 6.87 3.03
C PHE A 334 -6.42 7.86 1.92
N ASP A 335 -7.15 7.38 0.92
CA ASP A 335 -7.37 8.09 -0.34
C ASP A 335 -8.76 7.78 -0.90
N LEU A 336 -9.55 8.82 -1.20
CA LEU A 336 -10.91 8.68 -1.72
C LEU A 336 -10.92 8.11 -3.14
N ASP A 337 -9.86 8.33 -3.92
CA ASP A 337 -9.74 7.80 -5.28
C ASP A 337 -9.69 6.25 -5.27
N GLU A 338 -9.52 5.61 -4.12
CA GLU A 338 -9.62 4.14 -4.02
C GLU A 338 -11.05 3.64 -4.21
N LEU A 339 -12.08 4.45 -3.91
CA LEU A 339 -13.48 4.09 -4.11
C LEU A 339 -13.84 4.04 -5.61
N ARG A 340 -13.42 5.03 -6.40
CA ARG A 340 -13.67 5.03 -7.86
C ARG A 340 -12.87 3.93 -8.57
N ASP A 341 -11.64 3.67 -8.09
CA ASP A 341 -10.76 2.64 -8.65
C ASP A 341 -11.33 1.24 -8.38
N TYR A 342 -11.87 1.01 -7.19
CA TYR A 342 -12.57 -0.23 -6.88
C TYR A 342 -13.88 -0.35 -7.68
N SER A 343 -14.66 0.73 -7.79
CA SER A 343 -15.91 0.76 -8.56
C SER A 343 -15.70 0.35 -10.03
N ILE A 344 -14.65 0.84 -10.71
CA ILE A 344 -14.39 0.44 -12.10
C ILE A 344 -13.96 -1.03 -12.21
N LEU A 345 -13.23 -1.58 -11.23
CA LEU A 345 -12.93 -3.02 -11.22
C LEU A 345 -14.20 -3.86 -11.03
N LEU A 346 -15.10 -3.45 -10.13
CA LEU A 346 -16.40 -4.08 -9.93
C LEU A 346 -17.26 -4.07 -11.20
N TYR A 347 -17.29 -2.94 -11.92
CA TYR A 347 -17.96 -2.83 -13.22
C TYR A 347 -17.43 -3.87 -14.22
N HIS A 348 -16.11 -4.02 -14.31
CA HIS A 348 -15.50 -5.02 -15.19
C HIS A 348 -15.79 -6.46 -14.75
N CYS A 349 -16.09 -6.67 -13.47
CA CYS A 349 -16.47 -7.97 -12.93
C CYS A 349 -17.97 -8.28 -13.02
N GLY A 350 -18.80 -7.34 -13.50
CA GLY A 350 -20.25 -7.50 -13.59
C GLY A 350 -21.00 -7.21 -12.28
N PHE A 351 -20.32 -6.76 -11.23
CA PHE A 351 -20.91 -6.33 -9.96
C PHE A 351 -21.42 -4.89 -10.08
N TYR A 352 -22.45 -4.68 -10.92
CA TYR A 352 -22.92 -3.34 -11.29
C TYR A 352 -23.60 -2.61 -10.13
N GLU A 353 -24.36 -3.31 -9.29
CA GLU A 353 -25.04 -2.72 -8.13
C GLU A 353 -24.00 -2.20 -7.11
N GLU A 354 -23.01 -3.00 -6.79
CA GLU A 354 -21.95 -2.64 -5.85
C GLU A 354 -21.02 -1.58 -6.46
N SER A 355 -20.69 -1.71 -7.75
CA SER A 355 -19.97 -0.65 -8.50
C SER A 355 -20.67 0.71 -8.37
N MET A 356 -21.99 0.73 -8.52
CA MET A 356 -22.81 1.93 -8.34
C MET A 356 -22.76 2.47 -6.90
N GLN A 357 -22.85 1.61 -5.89
CA GLN A 357 -22.77 2.02 -4.48
C GLN A 357 -21.44 2.71 -4.17
N TYR A 358 -20.32 2.11 -4.60
CA TYR A 358 -18.99 2.71 -4.43
C TYR A 358 -18.84 4.03 -5.20
N MET A 359 -19.38 4.12 -6.40
CA MET A 359 -19.32 5.37 -7.18
C MET A 359 -20.12 6.50 -6.53
N LYS A 360 -21.32 6.20 -6.01
CA LYS A 360 -22.11 7.17 -5.23
C LYS A 360 -21.36 7.62 -3.99
N ALA A 361 -20.77 6.70 -3.24
CA ALA A 361 -19.97 7.03 -2.06
C ALA A 361 -18.76 7.91 -2.38
N TYR A 362 -18.08 7.66 -3.51
CA TYR A 362 -17.00 8.52 -4.01
C TYR A 362 -17.49 9.94 -4.29
N LEU A 363 -18.58 10.09 -5.03
CA LEU A 363 -19.14 11.39 -5.40
C LEU A 363 -19.62 12.18 -4.18
N THR A 364 -20.32 11.54 -3.24
CA THR A 364 -20.75 12.18 -1.99
C THR A 364 -19.55 12.65 -1.17
N SER A 365 -18.56 11.78 -0.95
CA SER A 365 -17.36 12.10 -0.16
C SER A 365 -16.51 13.21 -0.79
N ARG A 366 -16.52 13.31 -2.13
CA ARG A 366 -15.81 14.35 -2.87
C ARG A 366 -16.51 15.70 -2.77
N ALA A 367 -17.84 15.73 -2.79
CA ALA A 367 -18.62 16.97 -2.66
C ALA A 367 -18.36 17.67 -1.32
N ASP A 368 -18.14 16.91 -0.25
CA ASP A 368 -17.90 17.43 1.10
C ASP A 368 -16.48 17.99 1.33
N LYS A 369 -15.55 17.82 0.38
CA LYS A 369 -14.17 18.31 0.48
C LYS A 369 -13.86 19.31 -0.65
N PRO A 370 -13.81 20.63 -0.39
CA PRO A 370 -13.34 21.59 -1.39
C PRO A 370 -11.86 21.32 -1.72
N LEU A 371 -11.55 21.21 -3.02
CA LEU A 371 -10.22 20.88 -3.54
C LEU A 371 -9.17 21.91 -3.09
N ASN A 372 -8.33 21.51 -2.15
CA ASN A 372 -6.97 22.04 -2.02
C ASN A 372 -6.03 20.84 -2.02
N GLN A 373 -5.56 20.42 -3.19
CA GLN A 373 -4.47 19.45 -3.29
C GLN A 373 -3.76 19.53 -4.64
N GLU A 374 -2.44 19.72 -4.56
CA GLU A 374 -1.49 19.50 -5.65
C GLU A 374 -1.61 18.03 -6.11
N GLY A 375 -1.96 17.84 -7.39
CA GLY A 375 -2.26 16.55 -7.98
C GLY A 375 -2.00 16.56 -9.48
N PRO A 376 -2.34 15.48 -10.21
CA PRO A 376 -2.05 15.34 -11.64
C PRO A 376 -2.51 16.57 -12.43
N SER A 377 -1.89 16.80 -13.59
CA SER A 377 -2.17 18.00 -14.40
C SER A 377 -3.68 18.21 -14.52
N LYS A 378 -4.13 19.46 -14.46
CA LYS A 378 -5.56 19.79 -14.51
C LYS A 378 -6.31 18.99 -15.59
N ALA A 379 -5.69 18.85 -16.76
CA ALA A 379 -6.19 18.04 -17.87
C ALA A 379 -6.41 16.55 -17.54
N LEU A 380 -5.52 15.91 -16.78
CA LEU A 380 -5.71 14.51 -16.34
C LEU A 380 -6.88 14.39 -15.36
N ARG A 381 -7.05 15.34 -14.44
CA ARG A 381 -8.22 15.36 -13.54
C ARG A 381 -9.53 15.57 -14.30
N ASP A 382 -9.54 16.49 -15.27
CA ASP A 382 -10.71 16.72 -16.11
C ASP A 382 -11.11 15.44 -16.89
N LEU A 383 -10.14 14.66 -17.38
CA LEU A 383 -10.38 13.36 -18.01
C LEU A 383 -10.91 12.30 -17.03
N GLU A 384 -10.40 12.29 -15.80
CA GLU A 384 -10.90 11.39 -14.75
C GLU A 384 -12.35 11.70 -14.39
N ASP A 385 -12.69 12.99 -14.29
CA ASP A 385 -14.03 13.46 -13.98
C ASP A 385 -15.03 13.08 -15.08
N GLU A 386 -14.66 13.31 -16.35
CA GLU A 386 -15.46 12.88 -17.50
C GLU A 386 -15.66 11.35 -17.52
N ALA A 387 -14.63 10.59 -17.15
CA ALA A 387 -14.71 9.13 -17.07
C ALA A 387 -15.61 8.64 -15.92
N VAL A 388 -15.60 9.32 -14.78
CA VAL A 388 -16.52 9.07 -13.66
C VAL A 388 -17.96 9.30 -14.07
N GLU A 389 -18.27 10.43 -14.72
CA GLU A 389 -19.61 10.75 -15.20
C GLU A 389 -20.13 9.70 -16.19
N LYS A 390 -19.29 9.29 -17.14
CA LYS A 390 -19.65 8.25 -18.12
C LYS A 390 -19.86 6.88 -17.51
N LEU A 391 -19.04 6.50 -16.53
CA LEU A 391 -19.26 5.25 -15.81
C LEU A 391 -20.59 5.29 -15.07
N MET A 392 -20.90 6.39 -14.40
CA MET A 392 -22.17 6.58 -13.68
C MET A 392 -23.37 6.52 -14.63
N MET A 393 -23.31 7.18 -15.79
CA MET A 393 -24.37 7.10 -16.81
C MET A 393 -24.61 5.67 -17.27
N ARG A 394 -23.55 4.88 -17.48
CA ARG A 394 -23.67 3.49 -17.94
C ARG A 394 -24.22 2.56 -16.88
N LEU A 395 -23.77 2.71 -15.63
CA LEU A 395 -24.35 1.99 -14.50
C LEU A 395 -25.84 2.29 -14.35
N ASN A 396 -26.27 3.54 -14.55
CA ASN A 396 -27.69 3.90 -14.52
C ASN A 396 -28.46 3.24 -15.67
N LEU A 397 -27.92 3.22 -16.90
CA LEU A 397 -28.55 2.54 -18.04
C LEU A 397 -28.74 1.04 -17.77
N ILE A 398 -27.71 0.36 -17.26
CA ILE A 398 -27.76 -1.06 -16.91
C ILE A 398 -28.84 -1.30 -15.84
N SER A 399 -28.85 -0.48 -14.79
CA SER A 399 -29.85 -0.58 -13.71
C SER A 399 -31.28 -0.40 -14.23
N MET A 400 -31.51 0.46 -15.22
CA MET A 400 -32.81 0.62 -15.86
C MET A 400 -33.18 -0.61 -16.72
N GLU A 401 -32.24 -1.18 -17.46
CA GLU A 401 -32.47 -2.40 -18.27
C GLU A 401 -32.85 -3.62 -17.41
N ASP A 402 -32.17 -3.81 -16.27
CA ASP A 402 -32.44 -4.92 -15.34
C ASP A 402 -33.82 -4.82 -14.67
N THR A 403 -34.35 -3.60 -14.47
CA THR A 403 -35.72 -3.41 -13.98
C THR A 403 -36.80 -3.74 -15.02
N HIS A 404 -36.46 -3.70 -16.32
CA HIS A 404 -37.41 -3.93 -17.42
C HIS A 404 -37.43 -5.38 -17.95
N THR A 405 -36.47 -6.22 -17.56
CA THR A 405 -36.36 -7.61 -18.04
C THR A 405 -36.12 -8.58 -16.89
N ARG A 406 -37.15 -8.88 -16.10
CA ARG A 406 -37.12 -10.00 -15.14
C ARG A 406 -37.73 -11.27 -15.76
N PRO A 407 -36.91 -12.26 -16.14
CA PRO A 407 -37.27 -13.65 -15.94
C PRO A 407 -36.66 -14.12 -14.61
N SER A 408 -37.49 -14.76 -13.80
CA SER A 408 -37.15 -15.42 -12.55
C SER A 408 -36.22 -16.61 -12.76
N TYR A 409 -34.95 -16.36 -13.09
CA TYR A 409 -33.87 -17.32 -12.91
C TYR A 409 -32.65 -16.52 -12.47
N PHE A 410 -32.49 -16.40 -11.15
CA PHE A 410 -31.20 -16.10 -10.53
C PHE A 410 -30.29 -17.30 -10.82
N ARG A 411 -29.84 -17.43 -12.07
CA ARG A 411 -28.69 -18.27 -12.39
C ARG A 411 -27.52 -17.49 -11.80
N SER A 412 -26.96 -18.03 -10.72
CA SER A 412 -25.57 -17.78 -10.35
C SER A 412 -24.77 -17.71 -11.65
N PHE A 413 -24.28 -16.52 -12.00
CA PHE A 413 -23.45 -16.29 -13.19
C PHE A 413 -22.11 -17.05 -13.10
N LEU A 414 -21.89 -17.77 -12.01
CA LEU A 414 -20.74 -18.61 -11.70
C LEU A 414 -21.06 -20.12 -11.75
N SER A 415 -22.32 -20.51 -11.96
CA SER A 415 -22.80 -21.91 -11.78
C SER A 415 -22.79 -22.78 -13.04
N ASN A 416 -22.37 -22.30 -14.21
CA ASN A 416 -22.32 -23.15 -15.41
C ASN A 416 -20.88 -23.55 -15.75
N CYS A 417 -20.24 -24.28 -14.84
CA CYS A 417 -19.07 -25.10 -15.15
C CYS A 417 -19.51 -26.57 -15.25
N SER A 418 -20.10 -26.92 -16.38
CA SER A 418 -20.16 -28.32 -16.81
C SER A 418 -19.67 -28.43 -18.25
N GLU A 419 -18.50 -29.06 -18.34
CA GLU A 419 -17.96 -29.83 -19.45
C GLU A 419 -16.90 -29.23 -20.39
N PRO A 420 -15.97 -30.12 -20.81
CA PRO A 420 -14.55 -29.84 -20.98
C PRO A 420 -14.24 -29.37 -22.40
N TRP A 421 -13.02 -28.90 -22.64
CA TRP A 421 -12.09 -29.25 -23.73
C TRP A 421 -10.90 -28.27 -23.68
#